data_AF-A0A1Q3ENV1-F1
#
_entry.id   AF-A0A1Q3ENV1-F1
#
_cell.length_a   1.000
_cell.length_b   1.000
_cell.length_c   1.000
_cell.angle_alpha   90.00
_cell.angle_beta   90.00
_cell.angle_gamma   90.00
#
_symmetry.space_group_name_H-M   'P 1'
#
loop_
_entity.id
_entity.type
_entity.pdbx_description
1 polymer ?
#
loop_
_entity_poly.entity_id
_entity_poly.type
_entity_poly.pdbx_seq_one_letter_code
_entity_poly.pdbx_strand_id
1 'polypeptide(L)'
;MKANGETEYAKDELMWAETEEPPRLRVAADIMEILNARDLLIMMGSCGVSLRDDESDIPTDDDVNMESELESSTAPFDYQNYPDPWPLVPFSSNPTTLQSPIPFHLLPETLIVHDPFRLLHATTFRAKDVDWSSVDDITHKYSLNLTADSIKETIALERAKIQENMKNATPVVVATVFNRGDNPHSADSPAHSVPGNAFKVTVPPPPPPPLSVPEAHLFLSPAHSVGVGNHSCVYRVEWDLPRSVFSKPKICITCVEEAARKIINETGTGTGDGSTTHSNGTLKLQEKRTPSLAFAFSKFDFDYAELDKSRAQLDENLLHKLEDENKITYIDYTGSVSTIHVDTVPWYDPASTMPPPCSHLAQSSVSGSLPGSPPPTAQVSVVAKLSLPGDAHLEREAVNYQRFGTQFSQHWTGYTLARPIRNPTPMGAITPIFYGFYSKEGASDKYFSSILLLEDCGKPIEPLKLDIDDRQECAALVLRLHYHGWTQGSFWPRNILMQHGDHADFPLMKSAKDRRFRLIDFGRAKCLKDAQETDRVQGGDSRADDWDRQRFDEQSIIGHALDFKDYFL
;
A
#
# COMPACT_ATOMS: atom_id res chain seq x y z
N MET A 1 -17.58 -19.50 36.70
CA MET A 1 -17.93 -20.29 35.48
C MET A 1 -17.58 -21.77 35.59
N LYS A 2 -16.48 -22.23 36.20
CA LYS A 2 -16.18 -23.69 36.30
C LYS A 2 -17.03 -24.50 37.31
N ALA A 3 -17.91 -23.87 38.10
CA ALA A 3 -18.57 -24.54 39.23
C ALA A 3 -19.99 -25.10 38.95
N ASN A 4 -20.61 -24.78 37.80
CA ASN A 4 -22.04 -25.07 37.56
C ASN A 4 -22.31 -26.13 36.48
N GLY A 5 -21.30 -26.82 35.94
CA GLY A 5 -21.51 -27.77 34.83
C GLY A 5 -21.86 -27.12 33.49
N GLU A 6 -21.84 -25.79 33.39
CA GLU A 6 -22.09 -25.02 32.15
C GLU A 6 -21.10 -25.38 31.03
N THR A 7 -19.90 -25.85 31.38
CA THR A 7 -18.89 -26.30 30.39
C THR A 7 -19.26 -27.61 29.71
N GLU A 8 -20.17 -28.42 30.26
CA GLU A 8 -20.65 -29.65 29.61
C GLU A 8 -21.60 -29.35 28.44
N TYR A 9 -22.43 -28.31 28.58
CA TYR A 9 -23.38 -27.89 27.54
C TYR A 9 -22.72 -27.15 26.38
N ALA A 10 -21.55 -26.55 26.61
CA ALA A 10 -20.81 -25.78 25.62
C ALA A 10 -19.56 -26.53 25.08
N LYS A 11 -19.48 -27.86 25.26
CA LYS A 11 -18.29 -28.64 24.86
C LYS A 11 -18.03 -28.57 23.37
N ASP A 12 -19.07 -28.66 22.56
CA ASP A 12 -18.95 -28.68 21.11
C ASP A 12 -18.58 -27.29 20.59
N GLU A 13 -19.11 -26.22 21.18
CA GLU A 13 -18.75 -24.84 20.85
C GLU A 13 -17.33 -24.48 21.30
N LEU A 14 -16.90 -24.97 22.48
CA LEU A 14 -15.52 -24.80 22.94
C LEU A 14 -14.55 -25.58 22.05
N MET A 15 -14.88 -26.82 21.68
CA MET A 15 -14.09 -27.62 20.74
C MET A 15 -14.04 -26.95 19.37
N TRP A 16 -15.15 -26.40 18.89
CA TRP A 16 -15.21 -25.67 17.64
C TRP A 16 -14.35 -24.40 17.70
N ALA A 17 -14.45 -23.61 18.76
CA ALA A 17 -13.62 -22.43 18.98
C ALA A 17 -12.12 -22.77 19.10
N GLU A 18 -11.77 -23.92 19.69
CA GLU A 18 -10.39 -24.42 19.74
C GLU A 18 -9.87 -24.86 18.36
N THR A 19 -10.76 -25.29 17.45
CA THR A 19 -10.42 -25.64 16.07
C THR A 19 -10.46 -24.46 15.10
N GLU A 20 -11.07 -23.33 15.48
CA GLU A 20 -11.16 -22.16 14.62
C GLU A 20 -9.77 -21.56 14.39
N GLU A 21 -9.47 -21.19 13.15
CA GLU A 21 -8.19 -20.56 12.85
C GLU A 21 -8.08 -19.23 13.61
N PRO A 22 -6.92 -18.93 14.23
CA PRO A 22 -6.76 -17.66 14.92
C PRO A 22 -6.95 -16.51 13.93
N PRO A 23 -7.54 -15.36 14.34
CA PRO A 23 -7.67 -14.20 13.49
C PRO A 23 -6.34 -13.83 12.83
N ARG A 24 -6.37 -13.63 11.51
CA ARG A 24 -5.20 -13.28 10.70
C ARG A 24 -5.39 -11.89 10.11
N LEU A 25 -4.29 -11.17 9.96
CA LEU A 25 -4.28 -9.90 9.24
C LEU A 25 -4.70 -10.13 7.78
N ARG A 26 -5.70 -9.40 7.32
CA ARG A 26 -6.11 -9.35 5.91
C ARG A 26 -5.28 -8.28 5.21
N VAL A 27 -4.32 -8.72 4.41
CA VAL A 27 -3.47 -7.82 3.62
C VAL A 27 -4.32 -7.16 2.53
N ALA A 28 -4.09 -5.89 2.26
CA ALA A 28 -4.69 -5.19 1.12
C ALA A 28 -4.21 -5.82 -0.21
N ALA A 29 -4.92 -5.55 -1.29
CA ALA A 29 -4.46 -5.91 -2.63
C ALA A 29 -3.05 -5.38 -2.88
N ASP A 30 -2.23 -6.13 -3.64
CA ASP A 30 -0.86 -5.73 -3.94
C ASP A 30 -0.86 -4.44 -4.77
N ILE A 31 -0.50 -3.33 -4.12
CA ILE A 31 -0.48 -2.01 -4.75
C ILE A 31 0.44 -1.97 -5.96
N MET A 32 1.54 -2.73 -5.97
CA MET A 32 2.46 -2.75 -7.11
C MET A 32 1.86 -3.46 -8.31
N GLU A 33 1.10 -4.53 -8.10
CA GLU A 33 0.40 -5.20 -9.19
C GLU A 33 -0.67 -4.27 -9.81
N ILE A 34 -1.40 -3.54 -8.97
CA ILE A 34 -2.39 -2.56 -9.43
C ILE A 34 -1.71 -1.41 -10.19
N LEU A 35 -0.59 -0.89 -9.68
CA LEU A 35 0.18 0.16 -10.34
C LEU A 35 0.71 -0.31 -11.70
N ASN A 36 1.28 -1.51 -11.79
CA ASN A 36 1.77 -2.05 -13.06
C ASN A 36 0.63 -2.23 -14.09
N ALA A 37 -0.54 -2.68 -13.65
CA ALA A 37 -1.71 -2.79 -14.51
C ALA A 37 -2.18 -1.42 -15.01
N ARG A 38 -2.14 -0.39 -14.16
CA ARG A 38 -2.44 0.99 -14.56
C ARG A 38 -1.39 1.56 -15.51
N ASP A 39 -0.10 1.33 -15.25
CA ASP A 39 0.99 1.77 -16.13
C ASP A 39 0.80 1.21 -17.54
N LEU A 40 0.39 -0.05 -17.66
CA LEU A 40 0.03 -0.66 -18.94
C LEU A 40 -1.12 0.08 -19.63
N LEU A 41 -2.19 0.41 -18.91
CA LEU A 41 -3.32 1.18 -19.47
C LEU A 41 -2.88 2.57 -19.96
N ILE A 42 -1.99 3.23 -19.23
CA ILE A 42 -1.41 4.52 -19.61
C ILE A 42 -0.60 4.38 -20.91
N MET A 43 0.32 3.41 -20.98
CA MET A 43 1.12 3.16 -22.19
C MET A 43 0.29 2.75 -23.40
N MET A 44 -0.87 2.13 -23.19
CA MET A 44 -1.83 1.82 -24.26
C MET A 44 -2.69 3.03 -24.66
N GLY A 45 -2.46 4.22 -24.08
CA GLY A 45 -3.26 5.42 -24.32
C GLY A 45 -4.72 5.29 -23.86
N SER A 46 -5.02 4.35 -22.96
CA SER A 46 -6.38 4.10 -22.48
C SER A 46 -6.79 5.05 -21.35
N CYS A 47 -5.82 5.64 -20.64
CA CYS A 47 -6.06 6.67 -19.63
C CYS A 47 -4.83 7.56 -19.43
N GLY A 48 -5.04 8.76 -18.87
CA GLY A 48 -4.00 9.77 -18.71
C GLY A 48 -3.79 10.61 -19.96
N VAL A 49 -3.40 11.86 -19.74
CA VAL A 49 -2.99 12.79 -20.79
C VAL A 49 -1.52 13.11 -20.52
N SER A 50 -0.64 12.92 -21.51
CA SER A 50 0.76 13.27 -21.38
C SER A 50 0.90 14.79 -21.28
N LEU A 51 1.79 15.28 -20.42
CA LEU A 51 2.16 16.71 -20.40
C LEU A 51 2.99 17.11 -21.63
N ARG A 52 3.45 16.15 -22.44
CA ARG A 52 4.30 16.39 -23.62
C ARG A 52 3.51 16.52 -24.93
N ASP A 53 2.22 16.20 -24.93
CA ASP A 53 1.39 16.13 -26.14
C ASP A 53 0.94 17.52 -26.65
N ASP A 54 1.43 18.63 -26.09
CA ASP A 54 1.20 19.98 -26.64
C ASP A 54 2.04 20.16 -27.93
N GLU A 55 1.51 19.64 -29.05
CA GLU A 55 2.02 19.53 -30.42
C GLU A 55 2.52 20.82 -31.12
N SER A 56 2.90 21.88 -30.41
CA SER A 56 3.31 23.13 -31.05
C SER A 56 4.78 23.21 -31.48
N ASP A 57 5.66 22.34 -30.98
CA ASP A 57 7.10 22.38 -31.29
C ASP A 57 7.61 21.02 -31.78
N ILE A 58 7.21 20.61 -32.99
CA ILE A 58 7.94 19.54 -33.71
C ILE A 58 9.35 20.10 -33.98
N PRO A 59 10.42 19.53 -33.39
CA PRO A 59 11.77 20.00 -33.62
C PRO A 59 12.06 19.90 -35.11
N THR A 60 12.40 21.03 -35.75
CA THR A 60 12.94 21.00 -37.10
C THR A 60 14.25 20.20 -37.11
N ASP A 61 14.49 19.40 -38.15
CA ASP A 61 15.61 18.44 -38.30
C ASP A 61 17.05 19.00 -38.07
N ASP A 62 17.21 20.30 -37.77
CA ASP A 62 18.49 21.00 -37.67
C ASP A 62 19.12 21.01 -36.25
N ASP A 63 18.44 20.56 -35.18
CA ASP A 63 18.92 20.69 -33.78
C ASP A 63 19.59 19.44 -33.16
N VAL A 64 19.88 18.40 -33.94
CA VAL A 64 20.23 17.05 -33.43
C VAL A 64 21.70 16.84 -33.00
N ASN A 65 22.46 17.86 -32.58
CA ASN A 65 23.91 17.68 -32.34
C ASN A 65 24.48 18.26 -31.03
N MET A 66 23.66 18.39 -29.98
CA MET A 66 24.17 18.69 -28.63
C MET A 66 24.04 17.45 -27.74
N GLU A 67 24.95 16.49 -27.90
CA GLU A 67 25.28 15.49 -26.87
C GLU A 67 25.94 16.21 -25.68
N SER A 68 25.16 16.95 -24.89
CA SER A 68 25.65 17.44 -23.61
C SER A 68 25.73 16.25 -22.65
N GLU A 69 26.89 16.05 -22.04
CA GLU A 69 27.12 15.16 -20.90
C GLU A 69 26.16 15.54 -19.75
N LEU A 70 24.91 15.06 -19.83
CA LEU A 70 23.95 15.15 -18.75
C LEU A 70 24.50 14.27 -17.63
N GLU A 71 25.04 14.89 -16.58
CA GLU A 71 25.12 14.24 -15.28
C GLU A 71 23.69 13.85 -14.91
N SER A 72 23.32 12.60 -15.22
CA SER A 72 21.98 12.08 -15.03
C SER A 72 21.67 12.13 -13.54
N SER A 73 20.94 13.16 -13.14
CA SER A 73 20.40 13.27 -11.79
C SER A 73 19.58 12.00 -11.52
N THR A 74 20.00 11.20 -10.56
CA THR A 74 19.28 9.99 -10.14
C THR A 74 18.08 10.31 -9.24
N ALA A 75 17.57 11.54 -9.29
CA ALA A 75 16.45 11.97 -8.46
C ALA A 75 15.14 11.32 -8.97
N PRO A 76 14.34 10.69 -8.10
CA PRO A 76 13.10 10.07 -8.52
C PRO A 76 12.11 11.02 -9.20
N PHE A 77 12.11 12.32 -8.88
CA PHE A 77 11.14 13.30 -9.39
C PHE A 77 11.66 14.14 -10.56
N ASP A 78 12.62 13.63 -11.32
CA ASP A 78 13.09 14.29 -12.54
C ASP A 78 12.15 14.00 -13.72
N TYR A 79 11.03 14.74 -13.76
CA TYR A 79 9.97 14.58 -14.75
C TYR A 79 10.46 14.73 -16.21
N GLN A 80 11.57 15.45 -16.45
CA GLN A 80 12.15 15.57 -17.79
C GLN A 80 12.73 14.24 -18.27
N ASN A 81 13.23 13.43 -17.34
CA ASN A 81 13.82 12.12 -17.61
C ASN A 81 12.82 10.97 -17.51
N TYR A 82 11.52 11.26 -17.34
CA TYR A 82 10.50 10.22 -17.33
C TYR A 82 10.32 9.63 -18.74
N PRO A 83 10.10 8.30 -18.83
CA PRO A 83 9.76 7.67 -20.10
C PRO A 83 8.41 8.19 -20.60
N ASP A 84 8.23 8.27 -21.91
CA ASP A 84 6.94 8.56 -22.52
C ASP A 84 5.88 7.49 -22.14
N PRO A 85 4.61 7.83 -21.87
CA PRO A 85 3.95 9.15 -21.97
C PRO A 85 4.00 9.99 -20.68
N TRP A 86 4.90 9.68 -19.75
CA TRP A 86 5.02 10.42 -18.50
C TRP A 86 5.92 11.67 -18.66
N PRO A 87 5.74 12.70 -17.79
CA PRO A 87 4.74 12.83 -16.74
C PRO A 87 3.33 13.07 -17.30
N LEU A 88 2.31 12.64 -16.54
CA LEU A 88 0.91 12.86 -16.90
C LEU A 88 0.42 14.19 -16.33
N VAL A 89 -0.56 14.80 -17.00
CA VAL A 89 -1.32 15.94 -16.46
C VAL A 89 -1.98 15.46 -15.16
N PRO A 90 -1.79 16.15 -14.03
CA PRO A 90 -2.44 15.77 -12.77
C PRO A 90 -3.96 15.64 -12.92
N PHE A 91 -4.53 14.60 -12.29
CA PHE A 91 -5.93 14.22 -12.31
C PHE A 91 -6.46 13.67 -13.65
N SER A 92 -5.60 13.49 -14.66
CA SER A 92 -6.01 12.93 -15.97
C SER A 92 -6.21 11.41 -16.00
N SER A 93 -5.66 10.68 -15.03
CA SER A 93 -5.58 9.21 -15.07
C SER A 93 -6.21 8.49 -13.87
N ASN A 94 -6.86 9.21 -12.96
CA ASN A 94 -7.57 8.68 -11.78
C ASN A 94 -6.76 7.60 -11.02
N PRO A 95 -5.73 7.97 -10.25
CA PRO A 95 -4.88 7.02 -9.55
C PRO A 95 -5.64 6.13 -8.58
N THR A 96 -5.10 4.93 -8.38
CA THR A 96 -5.67 3.96 -7.44
C THR A 96 -5.56 4.50 -6.01
N THR A 97 -6.62 4.34 -5.22
CA THR A 97 -6.61 4.67 -3.79
C THR A 97 -5.61 3.80 -3.03
N LEU A 98 -4.70 4.43 -2.29
CA LEU A 98 -3.77 3.71 -1.42
C LEU A 98 -4.50 3.19 -0.17
N GLN A 99 -4.51 1.86 0.00
CA GLN A 99 -5.14 1.17 1.13
C GLN A 99 -4.16 0.28 1.90
N SER A 100 -2.87 0.35 1.59
CA SER A 100 -1.80 -0.33 2.31
C SER A 100 -1.09 0.67 3.23
N PRO A 101 -0.74 0.28 4.47
CA PRO A 101 -0.01 1.14 5.37
C PRO A 101 1.42 1.35 4.87
N ILE A 102 1.89 2.61 4.91
CA ILE A 102 3.31 2.94 4.73
C ILE A 102 3.98 2.94 6.11
N PRO A 103 5.09 2.20 6.31
CA PRO A 103 5.84 2.27 7.57
C PRO A 103 6.25 3.70 7.91
N PHE A 104 6.17 4.11 9.18
CA PHE A 104 6.43 5.50 9.57
C PHE A 104 7.80 6.04 9.18
N HIS A 105 8.84 5.19 9.13
CA HIS A 105 10.18 5.60 8.71
C HIS A 105 10.28 5.87 7.20
N LEU A 106 9.29 5.42 6.42
CA LEU A 106 9.14 5.63 4.97
C LEU A 106 8.09 6.68 4.61
N LEU A 107 7.45 7.34 5.60
CA LEU A 107 6.66 8.52 5.28
C LEU A 107 7.61 9.62 4.75
N PRO A 108 7.24 10.32 3.67
CA PRO A 108 8.06 11.40 3.13
C PRO A 108 8.39 12.45 4.19
N GLU A 109 9.67 12.79 4.33
CA GLU A 109 10.10 13.82 5.28
C GLU A 109 9.68 15.22 4.80
N THR A 110 9.65 15.41 3.48
CA THR A 110 9.19 16.62 2.79
C THR A 110 8.08 16.29 1.80
N LEU A 111 7.06 17.15 1.72
CA LEU A 111 6.13 17.22 0.60
C LEU A 111 6.35 18.49 -0.23
N ILE A 112 6.45 18.31 -1.55
CA ILE A 112 6.31 19.38 -2.54
C ILE A 112 4.83 19.39 -2.96
N VAL A 113 4.11 20.39 -2.46
CA VAL A 113 2.66 20.51 -2.68
C VAL A 113 2.41 21.44 -3.86
N HIS A 114 1.82 20.91 -4.92
CA HIS A 114 1.36 21.60 -6.12
C HIS A 114 -0.06 22.12 -5.88
N ASP A 115 -0.21 23.45 -5.80
CA ASP A 115 -1.44 24.17 -5.48
C ASP A 115 -1.68 25.37 -6.42
N PRO A 116 -1.84 25.15 -7.74
CA PRO A 116 -2.11 26.23 -8.70
C PRO A 116 -3.36 27.05 -8.34
N PHE A 117 -4.29 26.45 -7.60
CA PHE A 117 -5.57 27.05 -7.22
C PHE A 117 -5.58 27.73 -5.84
N ARG A 118 -4.43 27.76 -5.13
CA ARG A 118 -4.27 28.43 -3.83
C ARG A 118 -5.20 27.90 -2.72
N LEU A 119 -5.55 26.62 -2.76
CA LEU A 119 -6.40 25.93 -1.78
C LEU A 119 -5.78 25.90 -0.38
N LEU A 120 -4.45 25.93 -0.27
CA LEU A 120 -3.74 25.94 1.00
C LEU A 120 -3.98 27.22 1.82
N HIS A 121 -4.54 28.27 1.23
CA HIS A 121 -4.94 29.47 1.98
C HIS A 121 -6.31 29.33 2.67
N ALA A 122 -6.94 28.16 2.61
CA ALA A 122 -8.27 27.91 3.17
C ALA A 122 -9.35 28.87 2.64
N THR A 123 -9.14 29.44 1.46
CA THR A 123 -10.14 30.25 0.77
C THR A 123 -11.12 29.33 0.05
N THR A 124 -12.42 29.54 0.22
CA THR A 124 -13.44 28.80 -0.53
C THR A 124 -13.31 29.10 -2.02
N PHE A 125 -12.78 28.14 -2.79
CA PHE A 125 -12.71 28.23 -4.24
C PHE A 125 -14.04 27.79 -4.85
N ARG A 126 -14.61 28.60 -5.76
CA ARG A 126 -15.95 28.35 -6.33
C ARG A 126 -15.94 27.74 -7.73
N ALA A 127 -14.85 27.83 -8.47
CA ALA A 127 -14.78 27.27 -9.82
C ALA A 127 -14.38 25.80 -9.75
N LYS A 128 -15.24 24.90 -10.24
CA LYS A 128 -14.97 23.46 -10.24
C LYS A 128 -14.37 22.95 -11.56
N ASP A 129 -14.42 23.77 -12.61
CA ASP A 129 -14.18 23.33 -13.98
C ASP A 129 -12.94 24.00 -14.61
N VAL A 130 -11.95 24.36 -13.79
CA VAL A 130 -10.68 24.91 -14.30
C VAL A 130 -9.73 23.76 -14.58
N ASP A 131 -9.29 23.64 -15.83
CA ASP A 131 -8.33 22.63 -16.22
C ASP A 131 -6.96 22.89 -15.58
N TRP A 132 -6.27 21.81 -15.18
CA TRP A 132 -4.96 21.90 -14.53
C TRP A 132 -3.93 22.59 -15.44
N SER A 133 -3.96 22.28 -16.74
CA SER A 133 -3.04 22.84 -17.75
C SER A 133 -3.20 24.36 -17.96
N SER A 134 -4.35 24.92 -17.55
CA SER A 134 -4.70 26.31 -17.82
C SER A 134 -4.16 27.31 -16.79
N VAL A 135 -3.49 26.82 -15.74
CA VAL A 135 -2.99 27.63 -14.62
C VAL A 135 -1.54 27.28 -14.34
N ASP A 136 -0.72 28.30 -14.09
CA ASP A 136 0.67 28.09 -13.68
C ASP A 136 0.72 27.28 -12.38
N ASP A 137 1.59 26.28 -12.36
CA ASP A 137 1.82 25.45 -11.18
C ASP A 137 2.51 26.25 -10.07
N ILE A 138 1.95 26.20 -8.86
CA ILE A 138 2.46 26.89 -7.68
C ILE A 138 2.85 25.84 -6.65
N THR A 139 4.13 25.80 -6.30
CA THR A 139 4.65 24.79 -5.37
C THR A 139 4.94 25.34 -3.98
N HIS A 140 4.72 24.49 -2.98
CA HIS A 140 4.97 24.79 -1.58
C HIS A 140 5.63 23.62 -0.87
N LYS A 141 6.71 23.90 -0.14
CA LYS A 141 7.41 22.90 0.66
C LYS A 141 6.80 22.75 2.06
N TYR A 142 6.52 21.52 2.46
CA TYR A 142 5.97 21.13 3.76
C TYR A 142 6.84 20.05 4.41
N SER A 143 7.01 20.08 5.73
CA SER A 143 7.72 19.04 6.48
C SER A 143 6.78 18.14 7.25
N LEU A 144 7.16 16.86 7.36
CA LEU A 144 6.47 15.87 8.18
C LEU A 144 6.61 16.18 9.69
N ASN A 145 5.48 16.19 10.38
CA ASN A 145 5.38 16.43 11.82
C ASN A 145 4.92 15.17 12.56
N LEU A 146 5.91 14.45 13.11
CA LEU A 146 5.67 13.35 14.02
C LEU A 146 5.94 13.83 15.44
N THR A 147 4.89 14.00 16.23
CA THR A 147 4.94 14.56 17.58
C THR A 147 4.85 13.49 18.66
N ALA A 148 4.29 12.31 18.36
CA ALA A 148 4.24 11.20 19.30
C ALA A 148 5.63 10.56 19.49
N ASP A 149 6.14 10.59 20.72
CA ASP A 149 7.46 10.03 21.05
C ASP A 149 7.55 8.54 20.73
N SER A 150 6.47 7.78 20.94
CA SER A 150 6.38 6.36 20.59
C SER A 150 6.64 6.09 19.10
N ILE A 151 6.23 7.01 18.22
CA ILE A 151 6.52 6.88 16.77
C ILE A 151 7.99 7.14 16.50
N LYS A 152 8.57 8.20 17.09
CA LYS A 152 9.99 8.52 16.90
C LYS A 152 10.89 7.36 17.34
N GLU A 153 10.56 6.76 18.48
CA GLU A 153 11.24 5.56 18.97
C GLU A 153 11.08 4.38 18.01
N THR A 154 9.88 4.14 17.49
CA THR A 154 9.61 3.09 16.49
C THR A 154 10.42 3.31 15.21
N ILE A 155 10.50 4.54 14.72
CA ILE A 155 11.30 4.90 13.54
C ILE A 155 12.78 4.66 13.80
N ALA A 156 13.31 5.11 14.94
CA ALA A 156 14.71 4.93 15.29
C ALA A 156 15.06 3.43 15.40
N LEU A 157 14.18 2.64 16.02
CA LEU A 157 14.35 1.19 16.16
C LEU A 157 14.36 0.48 14.80
N GLU A 158 13.40 0.78 13.91
CA GLU A 158 13.36 0.17 12.58
C GLU A 158 14.57 0.58 11.72
N ARG A 159 14.98 1.86 11.76
CA ARG A 159 16.19 2.32 11.06
C ARG A 159 17.44 1.60 11.59
N ALA A 160 17.57 1.45 12.90
CA ALA A 160 18.69 0.73 13.51
C ALA A 160 18.71 -0.75 13.10
N LYS A 161 17.55 -1.40 13.11
CA LYS A 161 17.39 -2.80 12.65
C LYS A 161 17.77 -2.97 11.18
N ILE A 162 17.35 -2.06 10.32
CA ILE A 162 17.73 -2.07 8.90
C ILE A 162 19.26 -1.91 8.75
N GLN A 163 19.88 -0.98 9.47
CA GLN A 163 21.33 -0.79 9.44
C GLN A 163 22.11 -1.98 10.00
N GLU A 164 21.60 -2.66 11.03
CA GLU A 164 22.19 -3.88 11.55
C GLU A 164 22.09 -5.03 10.52
N ASN A 165 20.92 -5.19 9.90
CA ASN A 165 20.72 -6.15 8.83
C ASN A 165 21.64 -5.88 7.64
N MET A 166 21.89 -4.61 7.29
CA MET A 166 22.87 -4.23 6.26
C MET A 166 24.28 -4.72 6.60
N LYS A 167 24.72 -4.54 7.86
CA LYS A 167 26.07 -4.95 8.31
C LYS A 167 26.24 -6.46 8.34
N ASN A 168 25.17 -7.18 8.62
CA ASN A 168 25.15 -8.64 8.72
C ASN A 168 24.68 -9.32 7.42
N ALA A 169 24.57 -8.58 6.32
CA ALA A 169 24.01 -9.09 5.07
C ALA A 169 24.95 -10.13 4.43
N THR A 170 24.46 -11.37 4.28
CA THR A 170 25.18 -12.45 3.61
C THR A 170 24.67 -12.64 2.18
N PRO A 171 25.49 -13.21 1.27
CA PRO A 171 25.03 -13.63 -0.05
C PRO A 171 23.75 -14.46 0.02
N VAL A 172 22.82 -14.21 -0.91
CA VAL A 172 21.51 -14.87 -0.93
C VAL A 172 21.53 -15.97 -1.98
N VAL A 173 21.06 -17.17 -1.61
CA VAL A 173 20.86 -18.27 -2.57
C VAL A 173 19.57 -17.98 -3.35
N VAL A 174 19.68 -17.84 -4.67
CA VAL A 174 18.54 -17.46 -5.54
C VAL A 174 18.12 -18.54 -6.51
N ALA A 175 19.02 -19.48 -6.85
CA ALA A 175 18.71 -20.57 -7.76
C ALA A 175 19.57 -21.81 -7.47
N THR A 176 19.15 -22.96 -8.00
CA THR A 176 19.97 -24.17 -8.07
C THR A 176 20.06 -24.61 -9.53
N VAL A 177 21.28 -24.68 -10.07
CA VAL A 177 21.53 -25.07 -11.47
C VAL A 177 22.12 -26.47 -11.50
N PHE A 178 21.57 -27.33 -12.37
CA PHE A 178 22.08 -28.68 -12.61
C PHE A 178 22.90 -28.69 -13.89
N ASN A 179 24.14 -29.18 -13.82
CA ASN A 179 24.93 -29.44 -15.02
C ASN A 179 24.51 -30.80 -15.59
N ARG A 180 23.62 -30.76 -16.59
CA ARG A 180 23.19 -31.96 -17.32
C ARG A 180 24.27 -32.25 -18.35
N GLY A 181 25.08 -33.28 -18.12
CA GLY A 181 26.09 -33.68 -19.10
C GLY A 181 25.45 -33.89 -20.47
N ASP A 182 26.12 -33.45 -21.53
CA ASP A 182 25.66 -33.42 -22.93
C ASP A 182 25.48 -34.82 -23.56
N ASN A 183 24.95 -35.80 -22.83
CA ASN A 183 24.69 -37.14 -23.35
C ASN A 183 23.18 -37.34 -23.55
N PRO A 184 22.58 -36.81 -24.64
CA PRO A 184 21.15 -36.89 -24.92
C PRO A 184 20.64 -38.30 -25.30
N HIS A 185 21.48 -39.34 -25.26
CA HIS A 185 21.18 -40.64 -25.86
C HIS A 185 20.62 -41.74 -24.93
N SER A 186 20.28 -41.46 -23.67
CA SER A 186 19.62 -42.45 -22.80
C SER A 186 18.19 -42.04 -22.40
N ALA A 187 17.29 -41.95 -23.38
CA ALA A 187 15.89 -41.54 -23.15
C ALA A 187 15.00 -42.61 -22.49
N ASP A 188 15.47 -43.86 -22.35
CA ASP A 188 14.61 -45.00 -22.00
C ASP A 188 14.75 -45.52 -20.57
N SER A 189 15.43 -44.82 -19.65
CA SER A 189 15.45 -45.21 -18.23
C SER A 189 14.48 -44.38 -17.39
N PRO A 190 13.35 -44.96 -16.94
CA PRO A 190 12.48 -44.30 -15.98
C PRO A 190 13.14 -44.34 -14.59
N ALA A 191 12.93 -43.25 -13.84
CA ALA A 191 13.12 -43.10 -12.39
C ALA A 191 14.52 -42.66 -11.84
N HIS A 192 14.59 -41.34 -11.62
CA HIS A 192 14.93 -40.69 -10.33
C HIS A 192 16.39 -40.44 -9.91
N SER A 193 17.39 -40.62 -10.76
CA SER A 193 18.71 -40.02 -10.47
C SER A 193 19.19 -39.21 -11.67
N VAL A 194 19.29 -37.90 -11.51
CA VAL A 194 19.94 -37.02 -12.49
C VAL A 194 21.44 -37.12 -12.22
N PRO A 195 22.24 -37.81 -13.05
CA PRO A 195 23.68 -37.85 -12.89
C PRO A 195 24.23 -36.50 -13.33
N GLY A 196 24.78 -35.73 -12.40
CA GLY A 196 25.35 -34.41 -12.68
C GLY A 196 25.67 -33.69 -11.38
N ASN A 197 26.58 -32.71 -11.40
CA ASN A 197 26.85 -31.86 -10.25
C ASN A 197 25.75 -30.80 -10.11
N ALA A 198 25.34 -30.52 -8.87
CA ALA A 198 24.41 -29.43 -8.57
C ALA A 198 25.17 -28.22 -8.05
N PHE A 199 24.74 -27.03 -8.48
CA PHE A 199 25.35 -25.76 -8.08
C PHE A 199 24.31 -24.88 -7.39
N LYS A 200 24.57 -24.54 -6.12
CA LYS A 200 23.85 -23.47 -5.42
C LYS A 200 24.33 -22.13 -5.97
N VAL A 201 23.44 -21.36 -6.56
CA VAL A 201 23.77 -20.04 -7.11
C VAL A 201 23.46 -18.99 -6.05
N THR A 202 24.50 -18.27 -5.63
CA THR A 202 24.43 -17.15 -4.69
C THR A 202 24.67 -15.84 -5.42
N VAL A 203 24.02 -14.77 -4.96
CA VAL A 203 24.23 -13.39 -5.43
C VAL A 203 24.57 -12.49 -4.25
N PRO A 204 25.15 -11.30 -4.47
CA PRO A 204 25.27 -10.28 -3.42
C PRO A 204 23.93 -10.05 -2.73
N PRO A 205 23.91 -9.70 -1.44
CA PRO A 205 22.67 -9.38 -0.75
C PRO A 205 21.93 -8.24 -1.48
N PRO A 206 20.59 -8.23 -1.45
CA PRO A 206 19.82 -7.14 -2.02
C PRO A 206 20.23 -5.81 -1.39
N PRO A 207 20.17 -4.70 -2.16
CA PRO A 207 20.34 -3.40 -1.56
C PRO A 207 19.29 -3.25 -0.46
N PRO A 208 19.67 -2.67 0.67
CA PRO A 208 18.77 -2.58 1.79
C PRO A 208 17.57 -1.67 1.46
N PRO A 209 16.43 -1.87 2.15
CA PRO A 209 15.31 -0.95 2.01
C PRO A 209 15.73 0.48 2.40
N PRO A 210 15.08 1.49 1.82
CA PRO A 210 15.37 2.88 2.15
C PRO A 210 15.18 3.13 3.67
N LEU A 211 16.06 3.95 4.26
CA LEU A 211 15.94 4.35 5.68
C LEU A 211 14.92 5.48 5.87
N SER A 212 14.72 6.27 4.82
CA SER A 212 13.79 7.39 4.75
C SER A 212 13.34 7.62 3.31
N VAL A 213 12.25 8.37 3.17
CA VAL A 213 11.82 8.93 1.89
C VAL A 213 12.03 10.44 2.01
N PRO A 214 13.03 11.03 1.33
CA PRO A 214 13.33 12.45 1.51
C PRO A 214 12.18 13.36 1.06
N GLU A 215 11.54 12.99 -0.04
CA GLU A 215 10.61 13.85 -0.76
C GLU A 215 9.47 13.04 -1.41
N ALA A 216 8.31 13.67 -1.54
CA ALA A 216 7.20 13.24 -2.37
C ALA A 216 6.41 14.45 -2.89
N HIS A 217 5.65 14.26 -3.97
CA HIS A 217 4.87 15.34 -4.58
C HIS A 217 3.37 15.13 -4.34
N LEU A 218 2.65 16.19 -3.99
CA LEU A 218 1.22 16.17 -3.68
C LEU A 218 0.48 17.17 -4.56
N PHE A 219 -0.53 16.74 -5.30
CA PHE A 219 -1.29 17.59 -6.21
C PHE A 219 -2.68 17.89 -5.66
N LEU A 220 -3.07 19.18 -5.64
CA LEU A 220 -4.33 19.67 -5.09
C LEU A 220 -5.22 20.30 -6.16
N SER A 221 -6.45 19.80 -6.33
CA SER A 221 -7.42 20.38 -7.27
C SER A 221 -8.79 20.63 -6.62
N PRO A 222 -9.44 21.78 -6.89
CA PRO A 222 -10.77 22.08 -6.37
C PRO A 222 -11.86 21.17 -6.94
N ALA A 223 -11.64 20.62 -8.15
CA ALA A 223 -12.54 19.65 -8.78
C ALA A 223 -12.68 18.36 -7.94
N HIS A 224 -11.65 18.05 -7.14
CA HIS A 224 -11.57 16.86 -6.29
C HIS A 224 -11.91 17.14 -4.82
N SER A 225 -12.69 18.19 -4.54
CA SER A 225 -13.24 18.41 -3.19
C SER A 225 -14.23 17.30 -2.82
N VAL A 226 -13.95 16.59 -1.72
CA VAL A 226 -14.79 15.49 -1.23
C VAL A 226 -15.66 15.89 -0.04
N GLY A 227 -15.32 16.97 0.67
CA GLY A 227 -16.13 17.43 1.79
C GLY A 227 -15.61 18.70 2.45
N VAL A 228 -16.47 19.32 3.27
CA VAL A 228 -16.14 20.46 4.13
C VAL A 228 -16.60 20.12 5.55
N GLY A 229 -15.65 20.10 6.47
CA GLY A 229 -15.90 20.00 7.90
C GLY A 229 -15.92 21.37 8.56
N ASN A 230 -16.30 21.42 9.83
CA ASN A 230 -16.35 22.68 10.60
C ASN A 230 -14.99 23.37 10.73
N HIS A 231 -13.90 22.59 10.69
CA HIS A 231 -12.54 23.04 10.95
C HIS A 231 -11.58 22.71 9.81
N SER A 232 -12.09 22.19 8.69
CA SER A 232 -11.24 21.71 7.60
C SER A 232 -11.96 21.61 6.26
N CYS A 233 -11.21 21.75 5.18
CA CYS A 233 -11.63 21.33 3.85
C CYS A 233 -10.99 19.97 3.51
N VAL A 234 -11.67 19.13 2.75
CA VAL A 234 -11.21 17.78 2.44
C VAL A 234 -11.17 17.60 0.92
N TYR A 235 -10.03 17.17 0.42
CA TYR A 235 -9.78 16.94 -1.00
C TYR A 235 -9.28 15.52 -1.21
N ARG A 236 -9.74 14.88 -2.27
CA ARG A 236 -9.02 13.76 -2.85
C ARG A 236 -7.84 14.32 -3.62
N VAL A 237 -6.67 13.74 -3.40
CA VAL A 237 -5.40 14.25 -3.94
C VAL A 237 -4.67 13.14 -4.66
N GLU A 238 -3.82 13.53 -5.60
CA GLU A 238 -2.83 12.62 -6.17
C GLU A 238 -1.52 12.79 -5.40
N TRP A 239 -0.92 11.67 -5.01
CA TRP A 239 0.30 11.63 -4.23
C TRP A 239 1.31 10.78 -4.99
N ASP A 240 2.37 11.42 -5.47
CA ASP A 240 3.44 10.76 -6.22
C ASP A 240 4.60 10.41 -5.29
N LEU A 241 4.91 9.11 -5.23
CA LEU A 241 5.83 8.50 -4.27
C LEU A 241 6.89 7.68 -5.00
N PRO A 242 8.13 7.57 -4.50
CA PRO A 242 9.11 6.65 -5.09
C PRO A 242 8.61 5.20 -5.03
N ARG A 243 8.79 4.42 -6.11
CA ARG A 243 8.33 3.01 -6.15
C ARG A 243 9.00 2.11 -5.11
N SER A 244 10.16 2.51 -4.59
CA SER A 244 10.87 1.83 -3.50
C SER A 244 10.10 1.84 -2.18
N VAL A 245 9.08 2.70 -2.04
CA VAL A 245 8.12 2.67 -0.92
C VAL A 245 7.22 1.43 -0.98
N PHE A 246 6.91 0.96 -2.19
CA PHE A 246 5.92 -0.11 -2.42
C PHE A 246 6.54 -1.43 -2.82
N SER A 247 7.73 -1.43 -3.42
CA SER A 247 8.40 -2.62 -3.91
C SER A 247 9.80 -2.76 -3.33
N LYS A 248 10.18 -4.00 -3.07
CA LYS A 248 11.57 -4.37 -2.78
C LYS A 248 12.39 -4.40 -4.08
N PRO A 249 13.72 -4.25 -3.99
CA PRO A 249 14.63 -4.51 -5.09
C PRO A 249 14.44 -5.93 -5.65
N LYS A 250 14.58 -6.09 -6.96
CA LYS A 250 14.42 -7.36 -7.67
C LYS A 250 15.70 -7.73 -8.40
N ILE A 251 15.98 -9.02 -8.55
CA ILE A 251 17.07 -9.52 -9.40
C ILE A 251 16.49 -10.46 -10.46
N CYS A 252 17.03 -10.38 -11.68
CA CYS A 252 16.58 -11.24 -12.76
C CYS A 252 17.12 -12.65 -12.59
N ILE A 253 16.26 -13.60 -12.22
CA ILE A 253 16.68 -15.01 -12.06
C ILE A 253 17.21 -15.59 -13.37
N THR A 254 16.60 -15.28 -14.52
CA THR A 254 17.09 -15.74 -15.84
C THR A 254 18.52 -15.26 -16.12
N CYS A 255 18.82 -13.97 -15.92
CA CYS A 255 20.18 -13.45 -16.10
C CYS A 255 21.17 -14.06 -15.10
N VAL A 256 20.73 -14.29 -13.85
CA VAL A 256 21.56 -14.97 -12.84
C VAL A 256 21.89 -16.40 -13.27
N GLU A 257 20.93 -17.14 -13.81
CA GLU A 257 21.15 -18.50 -14.31
C GLU A 257 22.09 -18.51 -15.52
N GLU A 258 21.94 -17.59 -16.47
CA GLU A 258 22.83 -17.44 -17.62
C GLU A 258 24.28 -17.13 -17.18
N ALA A 259 24.44 -16.18 -16.26
CA ALA A 259 25.73 -15.84 -15.68
C ALA A 259 26.35 -17.03 -14.93
N ALA A 260 25.55 -17.76 -14.13
CA ALA A 260 26.00 -18.96 -13.44
C ALA A 260 26.46 -20.04 -14.42
N ARG A 261 25.71 -20.30 -15.50
CA ARG A 261 26.10 -21.26 -16.55
C ARG A 261 27.40 -20.88 -17.23
N LYS A 262 27.63 -19.60 -17.47
CA LYS A 262 28.90 -19.10 -18.01
C LYS A 262 30.07 -19.44 -17.09
N ILE A 263 29.94 -19.18 -15.78
CA ILE A 263 30.96 -19.53 -14.78
C ILE A 263 31.19 -21.05 -14.71
N ILE A 264 30.13 -21.87 -14.76
CA ILE A 264 30.24 -23.35 -14.77
C ILE A 264 31.04 -23.83 -15.98
N ASN A 265 30.75 -23.29 -17.17
CA ASN A 265 31.40 -23.70 -18.41
C ASN A 265 32.88 -23.28 -18.45
N GLU A 266 33.21 -22.10 -17.93
CA GLU A 266 34.58 -21.60 -17.83
C GLU A 266 35.41 -22.40 -16.81
N THR A 267 34.82 -22.79 -15.68
CA THR A 267 35.52 -23.57 -14.64
C THR A 267 35.65 -25.05 -14.97
N GLY A 268 34.71 -25.63 -15.72
CA GLY A 268 34.73 -27.05 -16.12
C GLY A 268 35.81 -27.44 -17.12
N THR A 269 36.49 -26.47 -17.75
CA THR A 269 37.50 -26.72 -18.79
C THR A 269 38.95 -26.65 -18.32
N GLY A 270 39.20 -26.29 -17.05
CA GLY A 270 40.56 -26.12 -16.51
C GLY A 270 40.76 -26.80 -15.16
N THR A 271 41.84 -27.58 -15.04
CA THR A 271 42.41 -28.14 -13.80
C THR A 271 42.97 -27.07 -12.84
N GLY A 272 42.30 -25.92 -12.72
CA GLY A 272 42.77 -24.74 -11.99
C GLY A 272 42.35 -24.73 -10.52
N ASP A 273 43.29 -24.33 -9.68
CA ASP A 273 43.34 -24.29 -8.19
C ASP A 273 42.28 -23.39 -7.48
N GLY A 274 41.11 -23.17 -8.08
CA GLY A 274 40.03 -22.38 -7.49
C GLY A 274 39.37 -23.08 -6.31
N SER A 275 39.38 -22.43 -5.13
CA SER A 275 38.80 -22.89 -3.86
C SER A 275 37.30 -23.22 -3.98
N THR A 276 36.99 -24.41 -4.47
CA THR A 276 35.63 -24.94 -4.58
C THR A 276 35.36 -25.77 -3.33
N THR A 277 34.50 -25.29 -2.44
CA THR A 277 34.10 -26.07 -1.26
C THR A 277 33.12 -27.16 -1.69
N HIS A 278 33.59 -28.40 -1.81
CA HIS A 278 32.73 -29.54 -2.06
C HIS A 278 32.09 -30.01 -0.76
N SER A 279 30.76 -30.08 -0.75
CA SER A 279 30.01 -30.75 0.32
C SER A 279 29.15 -31.85 -0.29
N ASN A 280 29.23 -33.05 0.28
CA ASN A 280 28.24 -34.09 0.00
C ASN A 280 26.98 -33.70 0.78
N GLY A 281 25.89 -33.44 0.07
CA GLY A 281 24.64 -33.03 0.68
C GLY A 281 23.43 -33.52 -0.10
N THR A 282 22.38 -33.89 0.61
CA THR A 282 21.06 -34.10 0.03
C THR A 282 20.39 -32.74 -0.11
N LEU A 283 20.02 -32.35 -1.32
CA LEU A 283 19.29 -31.11 -1.57
C LEU A 283 17.83 -31.45 -1.86
N LYS A 284 16.92 -30.92 -1.03
CA LYS A 284 15.48 -30.91 -1.31
C LYS A 284 15.14 -29.58 -1.94
N LEU A 285 14.95 -29.56 -3.25
CA LEU A 285 14.49 -28.36 -3.93
C LEU A 285 12.97 -28.24 -3.75
N GLN A 286 12.49 -27.10 -3.27
CA GLN A 286 11.07 -26.77 -3.21
C GLN A 286 10.79 -25.77 -4.31
N GLU A 287 10.20 -26.22 -5.42
CA GLU A 287 9.72 -25.32 -6.47
C GLU A 287 8.28 -24.92 -6.13
N LYS A 288 8.08 -23.66 -5.73
CA LYS A 288 6.75 -23.10 -5.52
C LYS A 288 6.32 -22.40 -6.81
N ARG A 289 5.37 -22.98 -7.54
CA ARG A 289 4.70 -22.27 -8.63
C ARG A 289 3.68 -21.32 -8.04
N THR A 290 3.90 -20.03 -8.21
CA THR A 290 2.90 -19.00 -7.89
C THR A 290 1.79 -19.09 -8.93
N PRO A 291 0.50 -19.09 -8.54
CA PRO A 291 -0.58 -19.02 -9.51
C PRO A 291 -0.42 -17.74 -10.34
N SER A 292 -0.50 -17.88 -11.66
CA SER A 292 -0.49 -16.76 -12.59
C SER A 292 -1.93 -16.47 -13.03
N LEU A 293 -2.42 -15.25 -12.79
CA LEU A 293 -3.66 -14.80 -13.41
C LEU A 293 -3.38 -14.46 -14.87
N ALA A 294 -3.93 -15.24 -15.81
CA ALA A 294 -3.90 -14.90 -17.22
C ALA A 294 -5.18 -14.15 -17.59
N PHE A 295 -5.05 -12.86 -17.93
CA PHE A 295 -6.15 -12.08 -18.49
C PHE A 295 -6.11 -12.18 -20.02
N ALA A 296 -7.11 -12.84 -20.61
CA ALA A 296 -7.30 -12.81 -22.05
C ALA A 296 -8.23 -11.63 -22.40
N PHE A 297 -7.65 -10.47 -22.75
CA PHE A 297 -8.44 -9.37 -23.30
C PHE A 297 -8.68 -9.64 -24.79
N SER A 298 -9.91 -10.00 -25.18
CA SER A 298 -10.33 -9.83 -26.57
C SER A 298 -10.47 -8.33 -26.82
N LYS A 299 -9.78 -7.81 -27.83
CA LYS A 299 -9.85 -6.40 -28.26
C LYS A 299 -11.31 -6.02 -28.50
N PHE A 300 -11.92 -5.30 -27.55
CA PHE A 300 -13.23 -4.70 -27.70
C PHE A 300 -13.04 -3.25 -28.09
N ASP A 301 -13.55 -2.88 -29.27
CA ASP A 301 -13.68 -1.48 -29.65
C ASP A 301 -14.76 -0.85 -28.74
N PHE A 302 -14.34 -0.10 -27.73
CA PHE A 302 -15.25 0.62 -26.84
C PHE A 302 -15.67 1.95 -27.48
N ASP A 303 -16.95 2.08 -27.80
CA ASP A 303 -17.58 3.40 -28.00
C ASP A 303 -17.99 3.96 -26.63
N TYR A 304 -17.31 5.03 -26.20
CA TYR A 304 -17.49 5.66 -24.89
C TYR A 304 -18.89 6.22 -24.65
N ALA A 305 -19.74 6.36 -25.69
CA ALA A 305 -21.09 6.90 -25.55
C ALA A 305 -22.13 5.95 -24.92
N GLU A 306 -21.86 4.62 -24.84
CA GLU A 306 -22.83 3.63 -24.32
C GLU A 306 -22.50 3.05 -22.94
N LEU A 307 -21.40 3.48 -22.30
CA LEU A 307 -20.85 2.84 -21.09
C LEU A 307 -21.79 2.84 -19.86
N ASP A 308 -22.77 3.75 -19.82
CA ASP A 308 -23.67 3.90 -18.66
C ASP A 308 -24.89 2.93 -18.72
N LYS A 309 -25.12 2.25 -19.85
CA LYS A 309 -26.26 1.33 -20.04
C LYS A 309 -25.89 -0.15 -20.02
N SER A 310 -24.63 -0.51 -20.23
CA SER A 310 -24.19 -1.91 -20.45
C SER A 310 -23.44 -2.55 -19.26
N ARG A 311 -23.29 -1.83 -18.14
CA ARG A 311 -22.57 -2.30 -16.94
C ARG A 311 -23.13 -3.60 -16.34
N ALA A 312 -24.39 -3.93 -16.62
CA ALA A 312 -25.03 -5.19 -16.20
C ALA A 312 -24.79 -6.38 -17.16
N GLN A 313 -24.31 -6.16 -18.39
CA GLN A 313 -24.05 -7.21 -19.39
C GLN A 313 -22.57 -7.61 -19.48
N LEU A 314 -21.65 -6.76 -19.01
CA LEU A 314 -20.21 -7.05 -18.98
C LEU A 314 -19.83 -8.13 -17.96
N ASP A 315 -20.62 -8.34 -16.91
CA ASP A 315 -20.34 -9.32 -15.85
C ASP A 315 -20.45 -10.79 -16.31
N GLU A 316 -21.14 -11.10 -17.42
CA GLU A 316 -21.36 -12.50 -17.84
C GLU A 316 -20.27 -13.07 -18.77
N ASN A 317 -19.41 -12.25 -19.39
CA ASN A 317 -18.48 -12.73 -20.43
C ASN A 317 -16.99 -12.68 -20.08
N LEU A 318 -16.62 -12.22 -18.87
CA LEU A 318 -15.23 -12.28 -18.41
C LEU A 318 -14.94 -13.65 -17.80
N LEU A 319 -14.62 -14.64 -18.66
CA LEU A 319 -14.26 -15.98 -18.21
C LEU A 319 -12.85 -15.98 -17.61
N HIS A 320 -12.76 -15.81 -16.30
CA HIS A 320 -11.51 -16.01 -15.56
C HIS A 320 -11.22 -17.50 -15.41
N LYS A 321 -10.13 -17.99 -16.02
CA LYS A 321 -9.55 -19.28 -15.64
C LYS A 321 -8.48 -19.04 -14.59
N LEU A 322 -8.84 -19.25 -13.34
CA LEU A 322 -7.87 -19.44 -12.25
C LEU A 322 -7.36 -20.89 -12.35
N GLU A 323 -6.15 -21.07 -12.87
CA GLU A 323 -5.46 -22.35 -12.78
C GLU A 323 -4.78 -22.44 -11.40
N ASP A 324 -5.51 -22.98 -10.43
CA ASP A 324 -5.02 -23.19 -9.07
C ASP A 324 -4.17 -24.47 -8.99
N GLU A 325 -2.98 -24.41 -9.57
CA GLU A 325 -1.98 -25.48 -9.42
C GLU A 325 -0.78 -25.01 -8.61
N ASN A 326 -0.98 -24.84 -7.29
CA ASN A 326 0.11 -24.83 -6.31
C ASN A 326 0.74 -26.25 -6.22
N LYS A 327 1.31 -26.75 -7.32
CA LYS A 327 2.02 -28.02 -7.33
C LYS A 327 3.44 -27.78 -6.83
N ILE A 328 3.71 -28.21 -5.61
CA ILE A 328 5.07 -28.24 -5.07
C ILE A 328 5.75 -29.51 -5.62
N THR A 329 6.72 -29.34 -6.52
CA THR A 329 7.59 -30.42 -6.96
C THR A 329 8.84 -30.47 -6.07
N TYR A 330 9.08 -31.63 -5.47
CA TYR A 330 10.31 -31.92 -4.76
C TYR A 330 11.25 -32.70 -5.68
N ILE A 331 12.48 -32.23 -5.80
CA ILE A 331 13.57 -32.97 -6.45
C ILE A 331 14.52 -33.40 -5.33
N ASP A 332 14.58 -34.71 -5.06
CA ASP A 332 15.59 -35.30 -4.20
C ASP A 332 16.87 -35.48 -5.02
N TYR A 333 17.86 -34.61 -4.77
CA TYR A 333 19.17 -34.73 -5.40
C TYR A 333 20.17 -35.35 -4.42
N THR A 334 20.83 -36.43 -4.87
CA THR A 334 21.92 -37.09 -4.16
C THR A 334 23.17 -37.02 -5.03
N GLY A 335 24.08 -36.11 -4.69
CA GLY A 335 25.33 -35.90 -5.43
C GLY A 335 26.16 -34.77 -4.83
N SER A 336 27.22 -34.36 -5.52
CA SER A 336 28.06 -33.26 -5.05
C SER A 336 27.36 -31.91 -5.27
N VAL A 337 27.33 -31.08 -4.21
CA VAL A 337 26.78 -29.74 -4.28
C VAL A 337 27.90 -28.73 -4.09
N SER A 338 28.14 -27.93 -5.13
CA SER A 338 29.08 -26.81 -5.11
C SER A 338 28.30 -25.49 -5.03
N THR A 339 28.97 -24.41 -4.61
CA THR A 339 28.36 -23.06 -4.58
C THR A 339 29.05 -22.17 -5.61
N ILE A 340 28.26 -21.41 -6.37
CA ILE A 340 28.73 -20.42 -7.33
C ILE A 340 28.23 -19.05 -6.88
N HIS A 341 29.11 -18.06 -6.98
CA HIS A 341 28.77 -16.67 -6.71
C HIS A 341 28.64 -15.90 -8.02
N VAL A 342 27.50 -15.23 -8.21
CA VAL A 342 27.21 -14.39 -9.38
C VAL A 342 27.08 -12.95 -8.89
N ASP A 343 28.07 -12.12 -9.20
CA ASP A 343 28.15 -10.70 -8.85
C ASP A 343 27.96 -9.77 -10.06
N THR A 344 27.85 -10.32 -11.27
CA THR A 344 27.73 -9.58 -12.53
C THR A 344 26.30 -9.13 -12.86
N VAL A 345 25.30 -9.64 -12.15
CA VAL A 345 23.88 -9.28 -12.36
C VAL A 345 23.45 -8.30 -11.28
N PRO A 346 23.11 -7.05 -11.62
CA PRO A 346 22.73 -6.04 -10.65
C PRO A 346 21.33 -6.31 -10.07
N TRP A 347 21.13 -5.85 -8.84
CA TRP A 347 19.79 -5.67 -8.29
C TRP A 347 19.13 -4.44 -8.93
N TYR A 348 17.89 -4.60 -9.35
CA TYR A 348 17.05 -3.54 -9.88
C TYR A 348 16.28 -2.87 -8.75
N ASP A 349 16.48 -1.56 -8.59
CA ASP A 349 15.66 -0.72 -7.71
C ASP A 349 14.49 -0.13 -8.52
N PRO A 350 13.23 -0.44 -8.17
CA PRO A 350 12.05 0.13 -8.81
C PRO A 350 11.99 1.66 -8.81
N ALA A 351 12.70 2.34 -7.90
CA ALA A 351 12.80 3.80 -7.86
C ALA A 351 13.99 4.37 -8.64
N SER A 352 14.74 3.55 -9.36
CA SER A 352 15.85 3.98 -10.20
C SER A 352 15.62 3.56 -11.65
N THR A 353 15.96 4.45 -12.57
CA THR A 353 16.04 4.13 -14.01
C THR A 353 17.38 3.47 -14.38
N MET A 354 18.32 3.42 -13.45
CA MET A 354 19.70 2.95 -13.67
C MET A 354 20.12 1.88 -12.64
N PRO A 355 20.63 0.71 -13.09
CA PRO A 355 20.62 0.24 -14.48
C PRO A 355 19.17 -0.04 -14.95
N PRO A 356 18.87 0.11 -16.25
CA PRO A 356 17.56 -0.23 -16.77
C PRO A 356 17.24 -1.71 -16.53
N PRO A 357 15.97 -2.07 -16.32
CA PRO A 357 15.60 -3.47 -16.13
C PRO A 357 15.92 -4.26 -17.40
N CYS A 358 16.45 -5.48 -17.24
CA CYS A 358 16.66 -6.34 -18.39
C CYS A 358 15.32 -6.77 -19.01
N SER A 359 15.34 -7.18 -20.29
CA SER A 359 14.16 -7.62 -21.02
C SER A 359 13.40 -8.75 -20.31
N HIS A 360 14.10 -9.66 -19.64
CA HIS A 360 13.50 -10.72 -18.84
C HIS A 360 12.65 -10.17 -17.69
N LEU A 361 13.17 -9.20 -16.92
CA LEU A 361 12.42 -8.56 -15.83
C LEU A 361 11.23 -7.77 -16.36
N ALA A 362 11.38 -7.08 -17.48
CA ALA A 362 10.30 -6.34 -18.13
C ALA A 362 9.17 -7.26 -18.61
N GLN A 363 9.48 -8.51 -19.02
CA GLN A 363 8.50 -9.51 -19.47
C GLN A 363 7.84 -10.31 -18.35
N SER A 364 8.40 -10.30 -17.14
CA SER A 364 7.96 -11.16 -16.03
C SER A 364 6.70 -10.67 -15.30
N SER A 365 6.11 -9.55 -15.72
CA SER A 365 4.93 -9.00 -15.05
C SER A 365 3.67 -9.78 -15.45
N VAL A 366 2.80 -10.06 -14.47
CA VAL A 366 1.49 -10.73 -14.67
C VAL A 366 0.63 -9.97 -15.70
N SER A 367 0.83 -8.66 -15.81
CA SER A 367 0.14 -7.80 -16.77
C SER A 367 0.70 -7.87 -18.21
N GLY A 368 1.70 -8.72 -18.47
CA GLY A 368 2.41 -8.77 -19.75
C GLY A 368 3.61 -7.83 -19.82
N SER A 369 4.39 -7.94 -20.89
CA SER A 369 5.55 -7.09 -21.15
C SER A 369 5.12 -5.65 -21.41
N LEU A 370 5.54 -4.73 -20.54
CA LEU A 370 5.36 -3.30 -20.79
C LEU A 370 6.23 -2.87 -21.99
N PRO A 371 5.74 -2.02 -22.90
CA PRO A 371 6.52 -1.51 -24.04
C PRO A 371 7.70 -0.60 -23.62
N GLY A 372 7.79 -0.22 -22.34
CA GLY A 372 8.87 0.58 -21.78
C GLY A 372 9.04 0.35 -20.27
N SER A 373 10.04 1.00 -19.68
CA SER A 373 10.18 1.04 -18.22
C SER A 373 9.15 2.02 -17.64
N PRO A 374 8.47 1.71 -16.52
CA PRO A 374 7.64 2.70 -15.84
C PRO A 374 8.51 3.80 -15.21
N PRO A 375 7.95 4.96 -14.86
CA PRO A 375 8.68 6.00 -14.13
C PRO A 375 9.15 5.49 -12.75
N PRO A 376 10.23 6.07 -12.18
CA PRO A 376 10.74 5.70 -10.85
C PRO A 376 9.77 6.02 -9.71
N THR A 377 8.76 6.84 -9.97
CA THR A 377 7.67 7.13 -9.03
C THR A 377 6.38 6.41 -9.41
N ALA A 378 5.46 6.38 -8.46
CA ALA A 378 4.14 5.85 -8.61
C ALA A 378 3.14 6.78 -7.96
N GLN A 379 2.13 7.14 -8.75
CA GLN A 379 1.07 8.02 -8.32
C GLN A 379 -0.10 7.21 -7.74
N VAL A 380 -0.48 7.53 -6.50
CA VAL A 380 -1.63 6.95 -5.78
C VAL A 380 -2.61 8.06 -5.37
N SER A 381 -3.83 7.68 -5.00
CA SER A 381 -4.82 8.61 -4.48
C SER A 381 -5.02 8.44 -2.97
N VAL A 382 -5.04 9.56 -2.25
CA VAL A 382 -5.36 9.63 -0.81
C VAL A 382 -6.28 10.82 -0.55
N VAL A 383 -6.69 11.01 0.72
CA VAL A 383 -7.42 12.20 1.15
C VAL A 383 -6.48 13.15 1.88
N ALA A 384 -6.50 14.42 1.48
CA ALA A 384 -5.89 15.51 2.23
C ALA A 384 -6.96 16.32 2.95
N LYS A 385 -6.84 16.39 4.28
CA LYS A 385 -7.63 17.29 5.13
C LYS A 385 -6.77 18.53 5.40
N LEU A 386 -7.29 19.71 5.02
CA LEU A 386 -6.62 21.00 5.15
C LEU A 386 -7.25 21.78 6.31
N SER A 387 -6.44 22.32 7.23
CA SER A 387 -6.95 23.07 8.38
C SER A 387 -7.51 24.44 8.02
N LEU A 388 -8.56 24.91 8.70
CA LEU A 388 -8.99 26.31 8.64
C LEU A 388 -8.17 27.19 9.61
N PRO A 389 -8.00 28.49 9.33
CA PRO A 389 -7.23 29.39 10.19
C PRO A 389 -7.85 29.52 11.59
N GLY A 390 -6.98 29.57 12.60
CA GLY A 390 -7.37 29.90 13.99
C GLY A 390 -7.77 28.71 14.88
N ASP A 391 -7.58 27.47 14.43
CA ASP A 391 -7.83 26.28 15.26
C ASP A 391 -6.72 25.23 15.10
N ALA A 392 -6.36 24.60 16.23
CA ALA A 392 -5.44 23.47 16.32
C ALA A 392 -6.13 22.09 16.26
N HIS A 393 -7.39 22.02 15.78
CA HIS A 393 -8.16 20.78 15.71
C HIS A 393 -7.51 19.72 14.84
N LEU A 394 -6.95 20.11 13.70
CA LEU A 394 -6.28 19.17 12.80
C LEU A 394 -4.97 18.62 13.39
N GLU A 395 -4.22 19.46 14.11
CA GLU A 395 -3.01 19.05 14.83
C GLU A 395 -3.35 18.05 15.94
N ARG A 396 -4.39 18.32 16.74
CA ARG A 396 -4.88 17.36 17.75
C ARG A 396 -5.32 16.04 17.12
N GLU A 397 -6.01 16.11 15.99
CA GLU A 397 -6.43 14.91 15.25
C GLU A 397 -5.23 14.09 14.78
N ALA A 398 -4.21 14.74 14.21
CA ALA A 398 -2.98 14.11 13.79
C ALA A 398 -2.25 13.42 14.96
N VAL A 399 -2.14 14.08 16.11
CA VAL A 399 -1.56 13.49 17.33
C VAL A 399 -2.31 12.23 17.73
N ASN A 400 -3.64 12.22 17.64
CA ASN A 400 -4.44 11.05 17.99
C ASN A 400 -4.21 9.88 17.01
N TYR A 401 -4.16 10.13 15.70
CA TYR A 401 -3.79 9.10 14.72
C TYR A 401 -2.41 8.50 14.98
N GLN A 402 -1.44 9.33 15.37
CA GLN A 402 -0.08 8.87 15.70
C GLN A 402 -0.03 7.98 16.95
N ARG A 403 -1.03 8.08 17.83
CA ARG A 403 -1.11 7.33 19.08
C ARG A 403 -1.98 6.08 18.97
N PHE A 404 -2.79 5.98 17.93
CA PHE A 404 -3.48 4.75 17.62
C PHE A 404 -2.46 3.67 17.25
N GLY A 405 -2.61 2.49 17.85
CA GLY A 405 -1.80 1.33 17.46
C GLY A 405 -2.17 0.87 16.05
N THR A 406 -1.28 0.14 15.40
CA THR A 406 -1.49 -0.35 14.02
C THR A 406 -2.77 -1.16 13.85
N GLN A 407 -3.24 -1.82 14.90
CA GLN A 407 -4.50 -2.58 14.89
C GLN A 407 -5.75 -1.75 14.60
N PHE A 408 -5.70 -0.42 14.80
CA PHE A 408 -6.85 0.45 14.52
C PHE A 408 -7.14 0.61 13.03
N SER A 409 -6.10 0.57 12.19
CA SER A 409 -6.22 0.71 10.74
C SER A 409 -6.07 -0.61 10.00
N GLN A 410 -5.97 -1.74 10.72
CA GLN A 410 -5.82 -3.07 10.15
C GLN A 410 -7.15 -3.81 10.04
N HIS A 411 -7.26 -4.62 9.00
CA HIS A 411 -8.37 -5.55 8.81
C HIS A 411 -7.98 -6.95 9.24
N TRP A 412 -8.85 -7.63 9.97
CA TRP A 412 -8.60 -8.98 10.45
C TRP A 412 -9.68 -9.94 9.95
N THR A 413 -9.33 -11.21 9.78
CA THR A 413 -10.31 -12.26 9.52
C THR A 413 -11.14 -12.53 10.77
N GLY A 414 -12.35 -13.06 10.57
CA GLY A 414 -13.26 -13.40 11.64
C GLY A 414 -14.15 -12.26 12.11
N TYR A 415 -14.80 -12.49 13.24
CA TYR A 415 -15.82 -11.61 13.80
C TYR A 415 -15.47 -11.19 15.22
N THR A 416 -16.12 -10.13 15.69
CA THR A 416 -15.98 -9.61 17.05
C THR A 416 -17.35 -9.38 17.67
N LEU A 417 -17.43 -9.56 19.00
CA LEU A 417 -18.63 -9.28 19.79
C LEU A 417 -18.42 -7.98 20.58
N ALA A 418 -18.77 -6.86 19.97
CA ALA A 418 -18.67 -5.54 20.58
C ALA A 418 -19.89 -5.26 21.48
N ARG A 419 -19.81 -5.64 22.76
CA ARG A 419 -20.91 -5.42 23.72
C ARG A 419 -21.31 -3.93 23.79
N PRO A 420 -22.62 -3.63 23.87
CA PRO A 420 -23.74 -4.53 24.16
C PRO A 420 -24.31 -5.28 22.94
N ILE A 421 -23.77 -5.07 21.73
CA ILE A 421 -24.20 -5.80 20.53
C ILE A 421 -24.00 -7.30 20.76
N ARG A 422 -25.05 -8.08 20.50
CA ARG A 422 -25.06 -9.54 20.72
C ARG A 422 -24.69 -10.31 19.46
N ASN A 423 -24.88 -9.70 18.30
CA ASN A 423 -24.53 -10.29 17.02
C ASN A 423 -23.05 -10.06 16.72
N PRO A 424 -22.37 -11.06 16.15
CA PRO A 424 -20.99 -10.90 15.69
C PRO A 424 -20.93 -9.91 14.51
N THR A 425 -19.97 -8.99 14.55
CA THR A 425 -19.69 -8.06 13.45
C THR A 425 -18.31 -8.34 12.85
N PRO A 426 -18.07 -8.11 11.55
CA PRO A 426 -16.75 -8.29 10.96
C PRO A 426 -15.64 -7.51 11.69
N MET A 427 -14.44 -8.08 11.78
CA MET A 427 -13.29 -7.42 12.40
C MET A 427 -12.56 -6.45 11.44
N GLY A 428 -13.30 -5.49 10.89
CA GLY A 428 -12.74 -4.43 10.02
C GLY A 428 -11.94 -3.37 10.78
N ALA A 429 -11.13 -2.59 10.07
CA ALA A 429 -10.40 -1.46 10.65
C ALA A 429 -11.36 -0.40 11.24
N ILE A 430 -10.98 0.17 12.38
CA ILE A 430 -11.72 1.20 13.12
C ILE A 430 -11.49 2.58 12.50
N THR A 431 -10.24 2.89 12.15
CA THR A 431 -9.81 4.21 11.66
C THR A 431 -9.19 4.12 10.27
N PRO A 432 -9.18 5.21 9.48
CA PRO A 432 -8.36 5.30 8.29
C PRO A 432 -6.89 4.99 8.57
N ILE A 433 -6.16 4.59 7.54
CA ILE A 433 -4.70 4.58 7.55
C ILE A 433 -4.19 6.02 7.58
N PHE A 434 -3.22 6.30 8.45
CA PHE A 434 -2.54 7.59 8.57
C PHE A 434 -1.30 7.63 7.68
N TYR A 435 -1.21 8.64 6.79
CA TYR A 435 -0.11 8.83 5.85
C TYR A 435 0.76 10.06 6.16
N GLY A 436 0.55 10.69 7.31
CA GLY A 436 1.37 11.80 7.79
C GLY A 436 0.58 13.09 8.05
N PHE A 437 1.19 13.95 8.85
CA PHE A 437 0.72 15.30 9.13
C PHE A 437 1.85 16.26 8.80
N TYR A 438 1.55 17.29 8.01
CA TYR A 438 2.56 18.14 7.41
C TYR A 438 2.24 19.61 7.64
N SER A 439 3.27 20.42 7.91
CA SER A 439 3.14 21.88 8.04
C SER A 439 4.10 22.61 7.12
N LYS A 440 3.71 23.81 6.70
CA LYS A 440 4.47 24.63 5.76
C LYS A 440 5.86 24.94 6.33
N GLU A 441 6.90 24.76 5.52
CA GLU A 441 8.25 25.21 5.86
C GLU A 441 8.37 26.73 5.76
N GLY A 442 9.03 27.34 6.74
CA GLY A 442 9.31 28.77 6.78
C GLY A 442 8.16 29.61 7.34
N ALA A 443 8.52 30.77 7.90
CA ALA A 443 7.54 31.76 8.35
C ALA A 443 6.88 32.44 7.14
N SER A 444 5.57 32.67 7.20
CA SER A 444 4.83 33.44 6.22
C SER A 444 3.88 34.39 6.94
N ASP A 445 3.73 35.60 6.40
CA ASP A 445 2.73 36.57 6.87
C ASP A 445 1.30 36.12 6.54
N LYS A 446 1.14 35.17 5.60
CA LYS A 446 -0.14 34.61 5.20
C LYS A 446 -0.34 33.23 5.81
N TYR A 447 -1.58 32.92 6.17
CA TYR A 447 -1.95 31.60 6.65
C TYR A 447 -1.80 30.54 5.55
N PHE A 448 -1.23 29.40 5.93
CA PHE A 448 -1.17 28.16 5.15
C PHE A 448 -1.74 27.03 5.99
N SER A 449 -2.67 26.28 5.40
CA SER A 449 -3.27 25.10 6.00
C SER A 449 -2.22 24.02 6.24
N SER A 450 -2.21 23.47 7.45
CA SER A 450 -1.58 22.17 7.68
C SER A 450 -2.34 21.08 6.93
N ILE A 451 -1.64 20.00 6.59
CA ILE A 451 -2.16 18.91 5.75
C ILE A 451 -2.11 17.62 6.55
N LEU A 452 -3.25 16.96 6.72
CA LEU A 452 -3.36 15.61 7.26
C LEU A 452 -3.72 14.66 6.12
N LEU A 453 -2.83 13.70 5.81
CA LEU A 453 -3.05 12.70 4.78
C LEU A 453 -3.61 11.40 5.38
N LEU A 454 -4.73 10.92 4.84
CA LEU A 454 -5.45 9.73 5.30
C LEU A 454 -5.88 8.84 4.12
N GLU A 455 -6.19 7.58 4.41
CA GLU A 455 -6.93 6.69 3.51
C GLU A 455 -8.23 7.36 3.01
N ASP A 456 -8.54 7.21 1.72
CA ASP A 456 -9.85 7.57 1.19
C ASP A 456 -10.86 6.46 1.52
N CYS A 457 -11.65 6.69 2.56
CA CYS A 457 -12.63 5.72 3.05
C CYS A 457 -14.04 5.91 2.44
N GLY A 458 -14.15 6.64 1.32
CA GLY A 458 -15.41 6.81 0.60
C GLY A 458 -16.30 7.92 1.15
N LYS A 459 -17.60 7.64 1.29
CA LYS A 459 -18.63 8.67 1.55
C LYS A 459 -19.20 8.55 2.97
N PRO A 460 -19.63 9.66 3.60
CA PRO A 460 -20.37 9.60 4.86
C PRO A 460 -21.59 8.68 4.75
N ILE A 461 -21.86 7.89 5.80
CA ILE A 461 -23.03 7.02 5.82
C ILE A 461 -24.34 7.82 5.84
N GLU A 462 -25.37 7.20 5.29
CA GLU A 462 -26.76 7.62 5.46
C GLU A 462 -27.50 6.53 6.25
N PRO A 463 -27.72 6.68 7.58
CA PRO A 463 -28.22 5.60 8.43
C PRO A 463 -29.50 4.93 7.92
N LEU A 464 -30.39 5.69 7.28
CA LEU A 464 -31.65 5.19 6.73
C LEU A 464 -31.47 4.24 5.51
N LYS A 465 -30.31 4.27 4.85
CA LYS A 465 -29.96 3.39 3.72
C LYS A 465 -29.15 2.16 4.15
N LEU A 466 -28.76 2.09 5.41
CA LEU A 466 -28.06 0.94 5.98
C LEU A 466 -29.04 -0.11 6.45
N ASP A 467 -28.72 -1.37 6.19
CA ASP A 467 -29.44 -2.50 6.78
C ASP A 467 -29.02 -2.68 8.25
N ILE A 468 -29.57 -3.70 8.90
CA ILE A 468 -29.33 -3.92 10.33
C ILE A 468 -27.89 -4.34 10.63
N ASP A 469 -27.25 -5.11 9.74
CA ASP A 469 -25.90 -5.62 9.92
C ASP A 469 -24.89 -4.48 9.74
N ASP A 470 -25.08 -3.65 8.72
CA ASP A 470 -24.31 -2.42 8.49
C ASP A 470 -24.35 -1.47 9.70
N ARG A 471 -25.55 -1.24 10.26
CA ARG A 471 -25.73 -0.39 11.45
C ARG A 471 -25.02 -1.00 12.66
N GLN A 472 -25.07 -2.32 12.82
CA GLN A 472 -24.37 -3.02 13.89
C GLN A 472 -22.84 -2.91 13.73
N GLU A 473 -22.32 -3.05 12.52
CA GLU A 473 -20.89 -2.84 12.25
C GLU A 473 -20.46 -1.40 12.56
N CYS A 474 -21.24 -0.40 12.13
CA CYS A 474 -21.00 1.01 12.44
C CYS A 474 -20.95 1.27 13.96
N ALA A 475 -21.91 0.71 14.71
CA ALA A 475 -21.92 0.79 16.17
C ALA A 475 -20.71 0.08 16.80
N ALA A 476 -20.36 -1.10 16.28
CA ALA A 476 -19.23 -1.88 16.75
C ALA A 476 -17.88 -1.15 16.57
N LEU A 477 -17.72 -0.27 15.57
CA LEU A 477 -16.52 0.55 15.44
C LEU A 477 -16.30 1.43 16.67
N VAL A 478 -17.34 2.12 17.15
CA VAL A 478 -17.25 3.04 18.29
C VAL A 478 -17.06 2.27 19.59
N LEU A 479 -17.78 1.15 19.75
CA LEU A 479 -17.64 0.29 20.93
C LEU A 479 -16.25 -0.35 21.01
N ARG A 480 -15.65 -0.72 19.88
CA ARG A 480 -14.26 -1.19 19.83
C ARG A 480 -13.26 -0.07 20.13
N LEU A 481 -13.50 1.16 19.64
CA LEU A 481 -12.72 2.34 20.01
C LEU A 481 -12.73 2.54 21.54
N HIS A 482 -13.92 2.44 22.17
CA HIS A 482 -14.09 2.50 23.62
C HIS A 482 -13.34 1.38 24.35
N TYR A 483 -13.42 0.16 23.83
CA TYR A 483 -12.69 -0.99 24.39
C TYR A 483 -11.17 -0.78 24.41
N HIS A 484 -10.64 -0.08 23.40
CA HIS A 484 -9.23 0.31 23.38
C HIS A 484 -8.90 1.54 24.23
N GLY A 485 -9.83 2.04 25.04
CA GLY A 485 -9.61 3.17 25.95
C GLY A 485 -9.65 4.53 25.27
N TRP A 486 -10.40 4.67 24.17
CA TRP A 486 -10.56 5.94 23.45
C TRP A 486 -12.03 6.30 23.31
N THR A 487 -12.35 7.59 23.38
CA THR A 487 -13.64 8.13 22.93
C THR A 487 -13.44 8.97 21.66
N GLN A 488 -14.48 9.14 20.84
CA GLN A 488 -14.35 9.86 19.56
C GLN A 488 -14.39 11.39 19.74
N GLY A 489 -15.22 11.94 20.65
CA GLY A 489 -15.27 13.38 20.96
C GLY A 489 -16.41 14.17 20.35
N SER A 490 -16.96 13.71 19.25
CA SER A 490 -17.89 14.40 18.37
C SER A 490 -18.67 13.41 17.51
N PHE A 491 -19.20 12.34 18.11
CA PHE A 491 -19.83 11.27 17.35
C PHE A 491 -21.06 11.77 16.58
N TRP A 492 -21.04 11.57 15.27
CA TRP A 492 -22.12 11.89 14.33
C TRP A 492 -22.06 10.93 13.13
N PRO A 493 -23.18 10.59 12.47
CA PRO A 493 -23.16 9.73 11.28
C PRO A 493 -22.22 10.20 10.17
N ARG A 494 -22.05 11.52 9.99
CA ARG A 494 -21.11 12.08 9.01
C ARG A 494 -19.64 11.72 9.27
N ASN A 495 -19.32 11.33 10.50
CA ASN A 495 -17.98 10.91 10.93
C ASN A 495 -17.78 9.39 10.81
N ILE A 496 -18.73 8.68 10.19
CA ILE A 496 -18.55 7.30 9.73
C ILE A 496 -18.55 7.34 8.21
N LEU A 497 -17.43 6.95 7.60
CA LEU A 497 -17.29 6.81 6.16
C LEU A 497 -17.53 5.36 5.75
N MET A 498 -18.09 5.17 4.56
CA MET A 498 -18.34 3.89 3.92
C MET A 498 -17.68 3.84 2.55
N GLN A 499 -16.94 2.76 2.33
CA GLN A 499 -16.35 2.39 1.05
C GLN A 499 -16.96 1.07 0.57
N HIS A 500 -17.09 0.92 -0.75
CA HIS A 500 -17.53 -0.34 -1.36
C HIS A 500 -16.36 -1.24 -1.73
N GLY A 501 -16.59 -2.55 -1.64
CA GLY A 501 -15.62 -3.59 -1.96
C GLY A 501 -14.66 -3.88 -0.83
N ASP A 502 -14.06 -5.07 -0.87
CA ASP A 502 -13.02 -5.43 0.07
C ASP A 502 -11.70 -4.70 -0.26
N HIS A 503 -10.90 -4.39 0.76
CA HIS A 503 -9.58 -3.77 0.54
C HIS A 503 -8.55 -4.78 0.00
N ALA A 504 -8.81 -6.09 0.15
CA ALA A 504 -8.03 -7.16 -0.44
C ALA A 504 -8.35 -7.40 -1.93
N ASP A 505 -9.48 -6.88 -2.42
CA ASP A 505 -9.88 -7.04 -3.81
C ASP A 505 -9.17 -6.01 -4.71
N PHE A 506 -8.82 -6.43 -5.92
CA PHE A 506 -8.40 -5.51 -6.96
C PHE A 506 -9.49 -4.47 -7.22
N PRO A 507 -9.15 -3.21 -7.56
CA PRO A 507 -10.14 -2.15 -7.77
C PRO A 507 -11.25 -2.52 -8.76
N LEU A 508 -10.93 -3.28 -9.81
CA LEU A 508 -11.89 -3.75 -10.82
C LEU A 508 -12.79 -4.88 -10.32
N MET A 509 -12.41 -5.58 -9.26
CA MET A 509 -13.15 -6.72 -8.68
C MET A 509 -13.99 -6.33 -7.46
N LYS A 510 -13.93 -5.06 -7.04
CA LYS A 510 -14.63 -4.59 -5.84
C LYS A 510 -16.14 -4.71 -5.99
N SER A 511 -16.73 -5.52 -5.12
CA SER A 511 -18.18 -5.69 -5.07
C SER A 511 -18.89 -4.47 -4.49
N ALA A 512 -19.90 -3.95 -5.20
CA ALA A 512 -20.77 -2.90 -4.67
C ALA A 512 -21.59 -3.34 -3.44
N LYS A 513 -21.73 -4.66 -3.22
CA LYS A 513 -22.46 -5.23 -2.08
C LYS A 513 -21.62 -5.26 -0.81
N ASP A 514 -20.31 -5.40 -0.92
CA ASP A 514 -19.43 -5.37 0.26
C ASP A 514 -19.24 -3.92 0.69
N ARG A 515 -19.44 -3.64 1.98
CA ARG A 515 -19.35 -2.30 2.58
C ARG A 515 -18.34 -2.34 3.71
N ARG A 516 -17.44 -1.35 3.73
CA ARG A 516 -16.40 -1.20 4.74
C ARG A 516 -16.52 0.16 5.39
N PHE A 517 -16.51 0.18 6.72
CA PHE A 517 -16.76 1.39 7.49
C PHE A 517 -15.52 1.87 8.24
N ARG A 518 -15.41 3.19 8.44
CA ARG A 518 -14.30 3.85 9.17
C ARG A 518 -14.81 5.02 9.99
N LEU A 519 -14.30 5.18 11.21
CA LEU A 519 -14.50 6.38 12.02
C LEU A 519 -13.46 7.43 11.66
N ILE A 520 -13.88 8.69 11.55
CA ILE A 520 -13.01 9.84 11.28
C ILE A 520 -13.21 10.96 12.31
N ASP A 521 -12.45 12.06 12.13
CA ASP A 521 -12.59 13.32 12.89
C ASP A 521 -12.21 13.22 14.37
N PHE A 522 -11.00 12.74 14.65
CA PHE A 522 -10.50 12.51 16.01
C PHE A 522 -9.92 13.76 16.69
N GLY A 523 -10.19 14.98 16.22
CA GLY A 523 -9.64 16.21 16.82
C GLY A 523 -10.13 16.52 18.24
N ARG A 524 -11.15 15.79 18.71
CA ARG A 524 -11.71 15.84 20.08
C ARG A 524 -11.65 14.51 20.82
N ALA A 525 -10.95 13.52 20.26
CA ALA A 525 -10.84 12.21 20.88
C ALA A 525 -10.07 12.31 22.21
N LYS A 526 -10.46 11.49 23.19
CA LYS A 526 -9.80 11.42 24.50
C LYS A 526 -9.30 10.01 24.77
N CYS A 527 -8.09 9.91 25.31
CA CYS A 527 -7.51 8.65 25.76
C CYS A 527 -7.73 8.48 27.27
N LEU A 528 -8.23 7.32 27.69
CA LEU A 528 -8.41 6.97 29.09
C LEU A 528 -7.10 7.01 29.88
N LYS A 529 -5.99 6.57 29.26
CA LYS A 529 -4.68 6.59 29.91
C LYS A 529 -4.23 8.01 30.27
N ASP A 530 -4.50 8.99 29.41
CA ASP A 530 -4.15 10.39 29.68
C ASP A 530 -5.01 10.98 30.79
N ALA A 531 -6.29 10.62 30.82
CA ALA A 531 -7.21 11.02 31.87
C ALA A 531 -6.73 10.49 33.22
N GLN A 532 -6.43 9.19 33.29
CA GLN A 532 -5.90 8.53 34.49
C GLN A 532 -4.56 9.10 34.97
N GLU A 533 -3.63 9.35 34.04
CA GLU A 533 -2.34 9.93 34.41
C GLU A 533 -2.47 11.37 34.92
N THR A 534 -3.36 12.17 34.31
CA THR A 534 -3.62 13.52 34.84
C THR A 534 -4.19 13.46 36.25
N ASP A 535 -5.19 12.61 36.47
CA ASP A 535 -5.86 12.45 37.75
C ASP A 535 -4.85 12.01 38.84
N ARG A 536 -3.93 11.10 38.50
CA ARG A 536 -2.81 10.70 39.36
C ARG A 536 -1.88 11.85 39.73
N VAL A 537 -1.54 12.73 38.78
CA VAL A 537 -0.62 13.86 39.01
C VAL A 537 -1.31 15.00 39.78
N GLN A 538 -2.59 15.24 39.54
CA GLN A 538 -3.33 16.36 40.14
C GLN A 538 -4.08 15.98 41.43
N GLY A 539 -4.20 14.69 41.74
CA GLY A 539 -4.79 14.19 42.99
C GLY A 539 -6.33 14.28 43.02
N GLY A 540 -7.00 14.11 41.89
CA GLY A 540 -8.47 14.05 41.81
C GLY A 540 -8.94 13.12 40.70
N ASP A 541 -10.18 12.62 40.76
CA ASP A 541 -10.73 11.61 39.83
C ASP A 541 -11.57 12.20 38.66
N SER A 542 -11.45 13.51 38.44
CA SER A 542 -12.41 14.24 37.61
C SER A 542 -12.32 13.94 36.12
N ARG A 543 -11.15 13.58 35.58
CA ARG A 543 -10.97 13.40 34.13
C ARG A 543 -11.31 11.98 33.68
N ALA A 544 -11.00 10.97 34.47
CA ALA A 544 -11.44 9.60 34.20
C ALA A 544 -12.98 9.52 34.22
N ASP A 545 -13.63 10.21 35.17
CA ASP A 545 -15.09 10.34 35.23
C ASP A 545 -15.66 11.08 34.01
N ASP A 546 -14.99 12.12 33.52
CA ASP A 546 -15.38 12.84 32.29
C ASP A 546 -15.23 11.97 31.04
N TRP A 547 -14.15 11.17 30.95
CA TRP A 547 -13.98 10.19 29.88
C TRP A 547 -15.09 9.14 29.89
N ASP A 548 -15.43 8.62 31.07
CA ASP A 548 -16.46 7.58 31.21
C ASP A 548 -17.85 8.13 30.89
N ARG A 549 -18.15 9.35 31.34
CA ARG A 549 -19.39 10.06 30.97
C ARG A 549 -19.49 10.21 29.46
N GLN A 550 -18.43 10.68 28.81
CA GLN A 550 -18.41 10.84 27.36
C GLN A 550 -18.59 9.50 26.63
N ARG A 551 -17.97 8.41 27.14
CA ARG A 551 -18.15 7.06 26.60
C ARG A 551 -19.62 6.65 26.62
N PHE A 552 -20.31 6.85 27.74
CA PHE A 552 -21.74 6.55 27.87
C PHE A 552 -22.62 7.45 27.00
N ASP A 553 -22.30 8.74 26.90
CA ASP A 553 -23.00 9.68 26.03
C ASP A 553 -22.89 9.23 24.56
N GLU A 554 -21.70 8.86 24.10
CA GLU A 554 -21.49 8.32 22.74
C GLU A 554 -22.31 7.04 22.51
N GLN A 555 -22.36 6.12 23.48
CA GLN A 555 -23.20 4.92 23.39
C GLN A 555 -24.69 5.24 23.24
N SER A 556 -25.19 6.23 24.00
CA SER A 556 -26.57 6.70 23.86
C SER A 556 -26.83 7.33 22.50
N ILE A 557 -25.88 8.12 21.98
CA ILE A 557 -26.03 8.76 20.67
C ILE A 557 -26.03 7.71 19.56
N ILE A 558 -25.23 6.64 19.64
CA ILE A 558 -25.23 5.54 18.66
C ILE A 558 -26.64 4.97 18.49
N GLY A 559 -27.33 4.67 19.60
CA GLY A 559 -28.69 4.12 19.57
C GLY A 559 -29.67 5.00 18.79
N HIS A 560 -29.60 6.32 19.00
CA HIS A 560 -30.45 7.28 18.30
C HIS A 560 -30.02 7.52 16.85
N ALA A 561 -28.71 7.69 16.61
CA ALA A 561 -28.16 8.10 15.31
C ALA A 561 -28.22 6.98 14.27
N LEU A 562 -28.13 5.72 14.70
CA LEU A 562 -28.25 4.54 13.84
C LEU A 562 -29.66 3.91 13.89
N ASP A 563 -30.63 4.60 14.53
CA ASP A 563 -32.05 4.22 14.57
C ASP A 563 -32.28 2.81 15.12
N PHE A 564 -31.58 2.46 16.21
CA PHE A 564 -31.85 1.26 17.00
C PHE A 564 -32.98 1.52 17.98
N LYS A 565 -34.22 1.59 17.49
CA LYS A 565 -35.38 1.90 18.32
C LYS A 565 -35.66 0.88 19.43
N ASP A 566 -35.22 -0.38 19.27
CA ASP A 566 -35.62 -1.49 20.16
C ASP A 566 -34.48 -2.43 20.61
N TYR A 567 -33.21 -2.14 20.32
CA TYR A 567 -32.10 -3.12 20.49
C TYR A 567 -31.10 -2.83 21.62
N PHE A 568 -31.16 -1.67 22.27
CA PHE A 568 -30.18 -1.24 23.29
C PHE A 568 -30.75 -1.16 24.72
N LEU A 569 -31.97 -1.63 24.96
CA LEU A 569 -32.58 -1.72 26.29
C LEU A 569 -32.56 -3.14 26.86
#